data_AF-A0A1G2Z9W3-F1
#
_entry.id   AF-A0A1G2Z9W3-F1
#
_cell.length_a   1.000
_cell.length_b   1.000
_cell.length_c   1.000
_cell.angle_alpha   90.00
_cell.angle_beta   90.00
_cell.angle_gamma   90.00
#
_symmetry.space_group_name_H-M   'P 1'
#
loop_
_entity.id
_entity.type
_entity.pdbx_description
1 polymer ?
#
loop_
_entity_poly.entity_id
_entity_poly.type
_entity_poly.pdbx_seq_one_letter_code
_entity_poly.pdbx_strand_id
1 'polypeptide(L)'
;MTPEKFYRKMRSICWRSQETLDASGVGDDPASQLARIEPYESWWKDLQASTGGPVSLESKDFATLLFKQARFAGHRFLSCNFSGARWVFCVIEDCDFTGSNFSGMCTLLFPFKHTVLADCDFHDADITYFAPFGQNDFRGANFTNAWISSAYSFFQDQRGDALCRFEGAVMNGCTLQIQREACPATEEQVRRIVEQMFTAEQLAVMRLDYTGGQFAKPPRPEQVAKQGPSGCFIATAVCGPDAPEVGVLRNYRDQILMRSPLGRTFVRFYYRISPPIAARLEMCPMGSRLVKVLLVGPLAACVRRTRWFHSRRAQNKS
;
A
#
# COMPACT_ATOMS: atom_id res chain seq x y z
N MET A 1 8.70 28.02 3.82
CA MET A 1 8.39 27.71 5.24
C MET A 1 9.64 27.17 5.92
N THR A 2 9.87 27.39 7.22
CA THR A 2 11.06 26.82 7.91
C THR A 2 10.95 25.30 8.06
N PRO A 3 12.07 24.55 8.09
CA PRO A 3 12.05 23.09 8.28
C PRO A 3 11.31 22.65 9.56
N GLU A 4 11.52 23.36 10.66
CA GLU A 4 10.84 23.05 11.93
C GLU A 4 9.31 23.26 11.85
N LYS A 5 8.86 24.31 11.15
CA LYS A 5 7.43 24.54 10.94
C LYS A 5 6.83 23.48 10.00
N PHE A 6 7.57 23.06 8.98
CA PHE A 6 7.19 21.95 8.10
C PHE A 6 7.02 20.65 8.89
N TYR A 7 8.02 20.29 9.72
CA TYR A 7 8.00 19.12 10.60
C TYR A 7 6.76 19.08 11.51
N ARG A 8 6.49 20.18 12.23
CA ARG A 8 5.33 20.27 13.14
C ARG A 8 4.01 20.11 12.41
N LYS A 9 3.86 20.75 11.24
CA LYS A 9 2.65 20.59 10.42
C LYS A 9 2.50 19.15 9.93
N MET A 10 3.57 18.53 9.44
CA MET A 10 3.53 17.14 8.97
C MET A 10 3.08 16.18 10.08
N ARG A 11 3.66 16.30 11.29
CA ARG A 11 3.21 15.51 12.44
C ARG A 11 1.74 15.74 12.78
N SER A 12 1.30 17.01 12.75
CA SER A 12 -0.10 17.36 13.01
C SER A 12 -1.06 16.71 12.01
N ILE A 13 -0.69 16.68 10.72
CA ILE A 13 -1.47 16.01 9.67
C ILE A 13 -1.55 14.50 9.95
N CYS A 14 -0.42 13.85 10.19
CA CYS A 14 -0.38 12.42 10.49
C CYS A 14 -1.19 12.05 11.75
N TRP A 15 -1.11 12.86 12.80
CA TRP A 15 -1.87 12.66 14.03
C TRP A 15 -3.38 12.81 13.79
N ARG A 16 -3.82 13.85 13.06
CA ARG A 16 -5.23 14.02 12.67
C ARG A 16 -5.74 12.87 11.80
N SER A 17 -4.89 12.34 10.91
CA SER A 17 -5.21 11.14 10.12
C SER A 17 -5.46 9.92 11.01
N GLN A 18 -4.68 9.75 12.08
CA GLN A 18 -4.89 8.69 13.04
C GLN A 18 -6.18 8.87 13.83
N GLU A 19 -6.40 10.05 14.44
CA GLU A 19 -7.61 10.32 15.24
C GLU A 19 -8.89 10.07 14.46
N THR A 20 -8.92 10.48 13.19
CA THR A 20 -10.13 10.30 12.41
C THR A 20 -10.39 8.82 12.09
N LEU A 21 -9.36 8.00 11.89
CA LEU A 21 -9.53 6.57 11.72
C LEU A 21 -10.06 5.91 12.99
N ASP A 22 -9.57 6.35 14.14
CA ASP A 22 -10.05 5.84 15.44
C ASP A 22 -11.51 6.26 15.69
N ALA A 23 -11.85 7.50 15.32
CA ALA A 23 -13.22 8.03 15.38
C ALA A 23 -14.17 7.41 14.34
N SER A 24 -13.64 6.76 13.29
CA SER A 24 -14.43 6.07 12.25
C SER A 24 -14.97 4.71 12.72
N GLY A 25 -15.27 4.57 14.03
CA GLY A 25 -15.94 3.41 14.60
C GLY A 25 -17.17 2.99 13.79
N VAL A 26 -17.42 1.69 13.74
CA VAL A 26 -18.52 1.06 12.98
C VAL A 26 -19.85 1.61 13.50
N GLY A 27 -20.46 2.54 12.75
CA GLY A 27 -21.73 3.15 13.11
C GLY A 27 -22.20 4.13 12.02
N ASP A 28 -23.25 3.72 11.32
CA ASP A 28 -24.18 4.40 10.42
C ASP A 28 -23.73 5.52 9.46
N ASP A 29 -24.12 5.31 8.20
CA ASP A 29 -23.97 6.16 7.01
C ASP A 29 -22.54 6.35 6.44
N PRO A 30 -22.14 5.53 5.44
CA PRO A 30 -20.89 5.67 4.70
C PRO A 30 -20.69 7.03 4.02
N ALA A 31 -21.77 7.74 3.71
CA ALA A 31 -21.72 9.06 3.07
C ALA A 31 -21.30 10.18 4.05
N SER A 32 -21.70 10.07 5.32
CA SER A 32 -21.24 10.95 6.40
C SER A 32 -19.79 10.65 6.81
N GLN A 33 -19.37 9.37 6.74
CA GLN A 33 -17.98 8.96 6.96
C GLN A 33 -17.05 9.47 5.85
N LEU A 34 -17.49 9.38 4.59
CA LEU A 34 -16.82 9.95 3.42
C LEU A 34 -16.55 11.45 3.50
N ALA A 35 -17.53 12.24 3.93
CA ALA A 35 -17.38 13.69 4.11
C ALA A 35 -16.37 14.04 5.22
N ARG A 36 -16.18 13.13 6.20
CA ARG A 36 -15.10 13.21 7.21
C ARG A 36 -13.74 12.73 6.67
N ILE A 37 -13.75 11.96 5.58
CA ILE A 37 -12.55 11.42 4.91
C ILE A 37 -12.01 12.36 3.82
N GLU A 38 -12.85 13.22 3.22
CA GLU A 38 -12.45 14.18 2.19
C GLU A 38 -11.38 15.26 2.54
N PRO A 39 -11.03 15.57 3.81
CA PRO A 39 -10.01 16.60 4.08
C PRO A 39 -8.53 16.17 3.94
N TYR A 40 -8.19 14.88 3.74
CA TYR A 40 -6.78 14.47 3.87
C TYR A 40 -5.88 14.91 2.72
N GLU A 41 -6.39 14.84 1.49
CA GLU A 41 -5.59 15.21 0.32
C GLU A 41 -5.33 16.73 0.31
N SER A 42 -6.28 17.54 0.81
CA SER A 42 -6.10 18.98 0.94
C SER A 42 -5.05 19.33 1.99
N TRP A 43 -4.97 18.63 3.12
CA TRP A 43 -3.94 18.90 4.14
C TRP A 43 -2.51 18.75 3.59
N TRP A 44 -2.26 17.69 2.80
CA TRP A 44 -0.96 17.48 2.18
C TRP A 44 -0.68 18.49 1.05
N LYS A 45 -1.69 18.82 0.24
CA LYS A 45 -1.60 19.88 -0.79
C LYS A 45 -1.29 21.24 -0.19
N ASP A 46 -1.97 21.61 0.90
CA ASP A 46 -1.74 22.86 1.62
C ASP A 46 -0.34 22.92 2.23
N LEU A 47 0.14 21.79 2.77
CA LEU A 47 1.50 21.68 3.26
C LEU A 47 2.49 21.95 2.12
N GLN A 48 2.38 21.21 1.02
CA GLN A 48 3.25 21.35 -0.15
C GLN A 48 3.24 22.78 -0.71
N ALA A 49 2.05 23.36 -0.93
CA ALA A 49 1.90 24.74 -1.40
C ALA A 49 2.57 25.76 -0.48
N SER A 50 2.52 25.54 0.84
CA SER A 50 3.16 26.43 1.82
C SER A 50 4.67 26.23 1.98
N THR A 51 5.22 25.14 1.42
CA THR A 51 6.61 24.75 1.65
C THR A 51 7.58 25.51 0.74
N GLY A 52 7.16 25.85 -0.48
CA GLY A 52 7.94 26.63 -1.45
C GLY A 52 9.06 25.85 -2.15
N GLY A 53 9.20 24.55 -1.87
CA GLY A 53 10.21 23.67 -2.47
C GLY A 53 10.56 22.47 -1.56
N PRO A 54 11.60 21.69 -1.92
CA PRO A 54 12.18 20.67 -1.07
C PRO A 54 12.55 21.17 0.33
N VAL A 55 12.44 20.29 1.31
CA VAL A 55 12.80 20.55 2.71
C VAL A 55 13.70 19.42 3.19
N SER A 56 14.72 19.78 3.95
CA SER A 56 15.59 18.85 4.64
C SER A 56 15.23 18.84 6.13
N LEU A 57 14.91 17.66 6.65
CA LEU A 57 14.75 17.36 8.06
C LEU A 57 15.85 16.39 8.47
N GLU A 58 16.39 16.58 9.66
CA GLU A 58 17.43 15.74 10.22
C GLU A 58 17.08 15.36 11.66
N SER A 59 17.26 14.08 12.01
CA SER A 59 17.05 13.57 13.38
C SER A 59 15.66 13.88 13.96
N LYS A 60 14.63 13.89 13.11
CA LYS A 60 13.23 14.15 13.51
C LYS A 60 12.47 12.87 13.76
N ASP A 61 11.49 12.93 14.67
CA ASP A 61 10.74 11.78 15.12
C ASP A 61 9.32 11.73 14.56
N PHE A 62 9.05 10.64 13.87
CA PHE A 62 7.80 10.27 13.22
C PHE A 62 7.34 8.86 13.59
N ALA A 63 7.90 8.28 14.65
CA ALA A 63 7.58 6.92 15.05
C ALA A 63 6.07 6.74 15.22
N THR A 64 5.57 5.58 14.79
CA THR A 64 4.16 5.13 14.90
C THR A 64 3.10 5.96 14.15
N LEU A 65 3.50 7.08 13.54
CA LEU A 65 2.61 7.97 12.82
C LEU A 65 2.02 7.30 11.59
N LEU A 66 0.84 7.77 11.20
CA LEU A 66 0.18 7.35 9.98
C LEU A 66 0.44 8.37 8.86
N PHE A 67 1.13 7.91 7.83
CA PHE A 67 1.25 8.55 6.54
C PHE A 67 0.24 7.93 5.61
N LYS A 68 -0.67 8.75 5.07
CA LYS A 68 -1.76 8.28 4.22
C LYS A 68 -1.95 9.22 3.05
N GLN A 69 -1.98 8.66 1.84
CA GLN A 69 -2.27 9.38 0.59
C GLN A 69 -1.43 10.64 0.41
N ALA A 70 -0.20 10.61 0.93
CA ALA A 70 0.75 11.70 0.84
C ALA A 70 1.67 11.46 -0.35
N ARG A 71 2.03 12.54 -1.05
CA ARG A 71 3.10 12.54 -2.04
C ARG A 71 4.30 13.28 -1.47
N PHE A 72 5.45 12.62 -1.45
CA PHE A 72 6.73 13.22 -1.08
C PHE A 72 7.58 13.30 -2.35
N ALA A 73 8.02 14.50 -2.69
CA ALA A 73 8.84 14.75 -3.87
C ALA A 73 10.01 15.65 -3.50
N GLY A 74 11.24 15.19 -3.71
CA GLY A 74 12.46 16.00 -3.52
C GLY A 74 12.88 16.25 -2.07
N HIS A 75 12.11 15.82 -1.07
CA HIS A 75 12.41 16.07 0.34
C HIS A 75 13.54 15.18 0.88
N ARG A 76 14.26 15.68 1.89
CA ARG A 76 15.29 14.94 2.62
C ARG A 76 14.86 14.73 4.06
N PHE A 77 14.94 13.50 4.54
CA PHE A 77 14.62 13.06 5.90
C PHE A 77 15.80 12.23 6.39
N LEU A 78 16.87 12.90 6.83
CA LEU A 78 18.13 12.25 7.16
C LEU A 78 18.13 11.81 8.63
N SER A 79 18.58 10.59 8.90
CA SER A 79 18.66 10.04 10.26
C SER A 79 17.36 10.22 11.07
N CYS A 80 16.20 10.23 10.40
CA CYS A 80 14.91 10.44 11.04
C CYS A 80 14.34 9.12 11.55
N ASN A 81 13.48 9.18 12.55
CA ASN A 81 12.85 8.01 13.13
C ASN A 81 11.44 7.81 12.57
N PHE A 82 11.22 6.75 11.82
CA PHE A 82 9.94 6.27 11.30
C PHE A 82 9.60 4.87 11.83
N SER A 83 10.20 4.44 12.95
CA SER A 83 9.94 3.14 13.54
C SER A 83 8.44 2.92 13.81
N GLY A 84 7.92 1.77 13.39
CA GLY A 84 6.51 1.42 13.49
C GLY A 84 5.55 2.35 12.72
N ALA A 85 6.05 3.31 11.94
CA ALA A 85 5.22 4.19 11.14
C ALA A 85 4.46 3.39 10.07
N ARG A 86 3.28 3.88 9.72
CA ARG A 86 2.38 3.23 8.78
C ARG A 86 2.26 4.09 7.54
N TRP A 87 2.49 3.50 6.37
CA TRP A 87 2.51 4.21 5.09
C TRP A 87 1.52 3.57 4.13
N VAL A 88 0.48 4.33 3.78
CA VAL A 88 -0.70 3.79 3.10
C VAL A 88 -0.98 4.64 1.88
N PHE A 89 -0.82 4.08 0.69
CA PHE A 89 -0.98 4.80 -0.57
C PHE A 89 -0.13 6.07 -0.65
N CYS A 90 1.04 6.05 -0.02
CA CYS A 90 2.00 7.14 -0.11
C CYS A 90 2.88 6.95 -1.34
N VAL A 91 3.22 8.05 -2.00
CA VAL A 91 4.14 8.05 -3.14
C VAL A 91 5.40 8.80 -2.76
N ILE A 92 6.55 8.18 -2.96
CA ILE A 92 7.85 8.74 -2.63
C ILE A 92 8.68 8.84 -3.90
N GLU A 93 9.09 10.05 -4.26
CA GLU A 93 9.87 10.31 -5.47
C GLU A 93 11.02 11.28 -5.18
N ASP A 94 12.19 11.00 -5.74
CA ASP A 94 13.37 11.87 -5.68
C ASP A 94 13.72 12.29 -4.24
N CYS A 95 13.43 11.43 -3.25
CA CYS A 95 13.64 11.70 -1.84
C CYS A 95 14.93 11.08 -1.32
N ASP A 96 15.43 11.61 -0.21
CA ASP A 96 16.62 11.10 0.48
C ASP A 96 16.27 10.82 1.94
N PHE A 97 16.39 9.55 2.35
CA PHE A 97 16.08 9.06 3.69
C PHE A 97 17.32 8.56 4.43
N THR A 98 18.53 8.81 3.90
CA THR A 98 19.78 8.18 4.36
C THR A 98 19.90 8.10 5.88
N GLY A 99 20.21 6.91 6.39
CA GLY A 99 20.41 6.64 7.82
C GLY A 99 19.12 6.64 8.68
N SER A 100 17.94 6.75 8.07
CA SER A 100 16.68 6.77 8.82
C SER A 100 16.25 5.40 9.32
N ASN A 101 15.57 5.40 10.45
CA ASN A 101 15.02 4.20 11.06
C ASN A 101 13.58 3.93 10.58
N PHE A 102 13.34 2.79 9.94
CA PHE A 102 12.05 2.26 9.53
C PHE A 102 11.72 0.91 10.20
N SER A 103 12.33 0.59 11.34
CA SER A 103 12.16 -0.68 12.04
C SER A 103 10.69 -0.96 12.35
N GLY A 104 10.21 -2.16 12.04
CA GLY A 104 8.83 -2.57 12.30
C GLY A 104 7.77 -1.77 11.54
N MET A 105 8.16 -0.95 10.57
CA MET A 105 7.22 -0.16 9.78
C MET A 105 6.25 -1.06 9.00
N CYS A 106 5.11 -0.52 8.60
CA CYS A 106 4.17 -1.25 7.75
C CYS A 106 3.75 -0.41 6.54
N THR A 107 3.69 -1.04 5.37
CA THR A 107 3.24 -0.40 4.14
C THR A 107 2.11 -1.15 3.45
N LEU A 108 1.28 -0.41 2.73
CA LEU A 108 0.40 -0.98 1.73
C LEU A 108 0.49 -0.13 0.47
N LEU A 109 1.03 -0.73 -0.59
CA LEU A 109 1.30 -0.09 -1.89
C LEU A 109 2.27 1.07 -1.70
N PHE A 110 3.56 0.74 -1.82
CA PHE A 110 4.64 1.67 -1.51
C PHE A 110 5.59 1.82 -2.70
N PRO A 111 5.21 2.69 -3.66
CA PRO A 111 6.06 3.04 -4.77
C PRO A 111 7.19 3.97 -4.32
N PHE A 112 8.42 3.55 -4.61
CA PHE A 112 9.61 4.41 -4.54
C PHE A 112 10.07 4.72 -5.94
N LYS A 113 10.42 5.98 -6.18
CA LYS A 113 11.08 6.39 -7.41
C LYS A 113 12.32 7.21 -7.11
N HIS A 114 13.46 6.84 -7.68
CA HIS A 114 14.70 7.62 -7.56
C HIS A 114 15.04 8.03 -6.12
N THR A 115 14.82 7.11 -5.17
CA THR A 115 14.90 7.42 -3.74
C THR A 115 16.17 6.84 -3.12
N VAL A 116 16.85 7.62 -2.29
CA VAL A 116 18.02 7.19 -1.52
C VAL A 116 17.57 6.71 -0.14
N LEU A 117 17.83 5.44 0.16
CA LEU A 117 17.47 4.72 1.38
C LEU A 117 18.72 3.99 1.93
N ALA A 118 19.90 4.53 1.64
CA ALA A 118 21.18 3.99 2.10
C ALA A 118 21.28 4.04 3.62
N ASP A 119 21.87 2.99 4.21
CA ASP A 119 22.07 2.82 5.65
C ASP A 119 20.78 2.93 6.50
N CYS A 120 19.61 2.79 5.87
CA CYS A 120 18.32 2.77 6.56
C CYS A 120 18.08 1.45 7.27
N ASP A 121 17.35 1.49 8.38
CA ASP A 121 17.00 0.29 9.15
C ASP A 121 15.56 -0.14 8.92
N PHE A 122 15.35 -1.25 8.21
CA PHE A 122 14.06 -1.89 7.93
C PHE A 122 13.88 -3.21 8.68
N HIS A 123 14.61 -3.47 9.78
CA HIS A 123 14.42 -4.73 10.50
C HIS A 123 12.96 -4.89 10.96
N ASP A 124 12.44 -6.10 10.87
CA ASP A 124 11.04 -6.44 11.16
C ASP A 124 9.99 -5.63 10.37
N ALA A 125 10.38 -4.89 9.31
CA ALA A 125 9.46 -4.13 8.50
C ALA A 125 8.57 -5.04 7.65
N ASP A 126 7.36 -4.56 7.37
CA ASP A 126 6.37 -5.21 6.53
C ASP A 126 6.07 -4.34 5.30
N ILE A 127 6.75 -4.67 4.21
CA ILE A 127 6.70 -3.94 2.95
C ILE A 127 5.80 -4.71 1.98
N THR A 128 4.51 -4.38 1.98
CA THR A 128 3.52 -5.06 1.14
C THR A 128 3.23 -4.25 -0.13
N TYR A 129 3.39 -4.89 -1.29
CA TYR A 129 3.42 -4.26 -2.62
C TYR A 129 4.59 -3.29 -2.77
N PHE A 130 5.79 -3.81 -2.54
CA PHE A 130 7.02 -3.14 -2.91
C PHE A 130 7.03 -2.92 -4.42
N ALA A 131 7.00 -1.67 -4.86
CA ALA A 131 6.94 -1.30 -6.27
C ALA A 131 8.08 -0.34 -6.59
N PRO A 132 9.31 -0.85 -6.79
CA PRO A 132 10.43 0.01 -7.13
C PRO A 132 10.28 0.51 -8.56
N PHE A 133 10.37 1.82 -8.75
CA PHE A 133 10.39 2.46 -10.06
C PHE A 133 11.72 3.21 -10.21
N GLY A 134 12.49 2.91 -11.26
CA GLY A 134 13.82 3.50 -11.44
C GLY A 134 14.82 3.15 -10.32
N GLN A 135 15.93 3.88 -10.31
CA GLN A 135 17.07 3.63 -9.43
C GLN A 135 16.77 3.98 -7.97
N ASN A 136 16.66 2.98 -7.11
CA ASN A 136 16.55 3.19 -5.66
C ASN A 136 17.80 2.64 -4.97
N ASP A 137 18.32 3.37 -3.98
CA ASP A 137 19.57 3.03 -3.31
C ASP A 137 19.29 2.49 -1.90
N PHE A 138 19.57 1.22 -1.67
CA PHE A 138 19.42 0.54 -0.39
C PHE A 138 20.76 0.02 0.15
N ARG A 139 21.89 0.59 -0.32
CA ARG A 139 23.21 0.15 0.13
C ARG A 139 23.36 0.28 1.65
N GLY A 140 23.93 -0.75 2.28
CA GLY A 140 24.11 -0.79 3.73
C GLY A 140 22.81 -0.91 4.55
N ALA A 141 21.62 -0.92 3.92
CA ALA A 141 20.36 -0.98 4.63
C ALA A 141 20.13 -2.33 5.34
N ASN A 142 19.42 -2.32 6.45
CA ASN A 142 19.15 -3.53 7.23
C ASN A 142 17.72 -4.04 6.99
N PHE A 143 17.55 -5.22 6.43
CA PHE A 143 16.27 -5.90 6.22
C PHE A 143 16.11 -7.15 7.06
N THR A 144 16.83 -7.27 8.18
CA THR A 144 16.76 -8.44 9.06
C THR A 144 15.31 -8.73 9.44
N ASN A 145 14.85 -9.96 9.21
CA ASN A 145 13.46 -10.41 9.45
C ASN A 145 12.35 -9.62 8.73
N ALA A 146 12.68 -8.73 7.78
CA ALA A 146 11.68 -7.98 7.05
C ALA A 146 10.83 -8.90 6.16
N TRP A 147 9.58 -8.53 5.95
CA TRP A 147 8.68 -9.16 4.99
C TRP A 147 8.49 -8.22 3.80
N ILE A 148 8.92 -8.65 2.62
CA ILE A 148 8.76 -7.91 1.37
C ILE A 148 7.86 -8.74 0.45
N SER A 149 6.73 -8.18 0.03
CA SER A 149 5.91 -8.78 -1.03
C SER A 149 5.78 -7.82 -2.21
N SER A 150 5.92 -8.34 -3.43
CA SER A 150 5.82 -7.57 -4.66
C SER A 150 5.11 -8.34 -5.77
N ALA A 151 4.64 -7.63 -6.79
CA ALA A 151 4.14 -8.22 -8.02
C ALA A 151 5.24 -8.20 -9.07
N TYR A 152 5.43 -9.32 -9.79
CA TYR A 152 6.44 -9.45 -10.84
C TYR A 152 6.38 -8.33 -11.88
N SER A 153 5.18 -7.83 -12.19
CA SER A 153 4.98 -6.73 -13.13
C SER A 153 5.71 -5.43 -12.78
N PHE A 154 5.99 -5.18 -11.50
CA PHE A 154 6.72 -3.97 -11.10
C PHE A 154 8.20 -4.01 -11.47
N PHE A 155 8.75 -5.20 -11.76
CA PHE A 155 10.14 -5.35 -12.15
C PHE A 155 10.36 -5.32 -13.67
N GLN A 156 9.29 -5.29 -14.47
CA GLN A 156 9.40 -5.42 -15.94
C GLN A 156 9.98 -4.17 -16.64
N ASP A 157 9.87 -3.01 -16.01
CA ASP A 157 10.37 -1.73 -16.54
C ASP A 157 11.80 -1.41 -16.05
N GLN A 158 12.40 -2.31 -15.26
CA GLN A 158 13.72 -2.12 -14.64
C GLN A 158 14.85 -2.68 -15.53
N ARG A 159 15.04 -2.16 -16.75
CA ARG A 159 16.13 -2.61 -17.64
C ARG A 159 17.43 -1.82 -17.37
N GLY A 160 18.55 -2.53 -17.29
CA GLY A 160 19.90 -1.92 -17.19
C GLY A 160 20.18 -1.31 -15.81
N ASP A 161 20.73 -0.09 -15.80
CA ASP A 161 21.16 0.62 -14.57
C ASP A 161 20.01 0.97 -13.61
N ALA A 162 18.75 0.68 -13.94
CA ALA A 162 17.56 1.06 -13.19
C ALA A 162 17.26 0.19 -11.94
N LEU A 163 18.03 -0.87 -11.70
CA LEU A 163 17.79 -1.80 -10.58
C LEU A 163 18.04 -1.14 -9.21
N CYS A 164 17.28 -1.61 -8.21
CA CYS A 164 17.56 -1.28 -6.82
C CYS A 164 18.95 -1.79 -6.42
N ARG A 165 19.72 -0.94 -5.76
CA ARG A 165 21.07 -1.24 -5.28
C ARG A 165 21.03 -1.75 -3.85
N PHE A 166 21.43 -2.99 -3.62
CA PHE A 166 21.43 -3.62 -2.30
C PHE A 166 22.84 -3.96 -1.81
N GLU A 167 23.91 -3.37 -2.36
CA GLU A 167 25.28 -3.72 -1.96
C GLU A 167 25.50 -3.42 -0.47
N GLY A 168 26.00 -4.41 0.27
CA GLY A 168 26.21 -4.30 1.72
C GLY A 168 24.93 -4.33 2.57
N ALA A 169 23.74 -4.44 1.96
CA ALA A 169 22.50 -4.56 2.71
C ALA A 169 22.42 -5.90 3.45
N VAL A 170 21.94 -5.87 4.69
CA VAL A 170 21.81 -7.05 5.56
C VAL A 170 20.44 -7.69 5.33
N MET A 171 20.41 -8.98 4.97
CA MET A 171 19.18 -9.67 4.53
C MET A 171 18.80 -10.89 5.39
N ASN A 172 19.38 -11.02 6.58
CA ASN A 172 19.23 -12.20 7.44
C ASN A 172 17.75 -12.47 7.77
N GLY A 173 17.22 -13.61 7.32
CA GLY A 173 15.83 -13.99 7.59
C GLY A 173 14.78 -13.13 6.87
N CYS A 174 15.19 -12.21 5.99
CA CYS A 174 14.28 -11.43 5.16
C CYS A 174 13.48 -12.38 4.26
N THR A 175 12.16 -12.21 4.23
CA THR A 175 11.29 -12.95 3.32
C THR A 175 10.93 -12.09 2.12
N LEU A 176 11.28 -12.54 0.91
CA LEU A 176 10.89 -11.91 -0.33
C LEU A 176 9.89 -12.80 -1.08
N GLN A 177 8.66 -12.31 -1.20
CA GLN A 177 7.59 -12.97 -1.95
C GLN A 177 7.29 -12.21 -3.23
N ILE A 178 7.42 -12.87 -4.38
CA ILE A 178 7.08 -12.30 -5.68
C ILE A 178 5.87 -13.02 -6.26
N GLN A 179 4.78 -12.26 -6.39
CA GLN A 179 3.54 -12.73 -6.99
C GLN A 179 3.62 -12.62 -8.51
N ARG A 180 3.29 -13.71 -9.21
CA ARG A 180 3.30 -13.78 -10.68
C ARG A 180 1.97 -13.38 -11.33
N GLU A 181 0.95 -13.13 -10.53
CA GLU A 181 -0.45 -13.02 -10.94
C GLU A 181 -0.74 -11.72 -11.72
N ALA A 182 -0.41 -11.74 -13.02
CA ALA A 182 -0.89 -10.88 -14.11
C ALA A 182 0.03 -10.99 -15.34
N CYS A 183 1.20 -11.62 -15.22
CA CYS A 183 2.15 -11.84 -16.29
C CYS A 183 2.39 -13.35 -16.46
N PRO A 184 2.44 -13.90 -17.70
CA PRO A 184 2.79 -15.30 -17.94
C PRO A 184 4.30 -15.55 -17.72
N ALA A 185 4.86 -15.00 -16.64
CA ALA A 185 6.26 -15.15 -16.32
C ALA A 185 6.53 -16.54 -15.74
N THR A 186 7.54 -17.21 -16.27
CA THR A 186 8.02 -18.48 -15.70
C THR A 186 8.70 -18.21 -14.37
N GLU A 187 8.78 -19.23 -13.50
CA GLU A 187 9.55 -19.14 -12.26
C GLU A 187 11.01 -18.74 -12.51
N GLU A 188 11.60 -19.29 -13.58
CA GLU A 188 12.94 -18.96 -14.05
C GLU A 188 13.10 -17.46 -14.38
N GLN A 189 12.09 -16.83 -15.00
CA GLN A 189 12.13 -15.39 -15.28
C GLN A 189 12.08 -14.55 -14.00
N VAL A 190 11.28 -14.96 -13.01
CA VAL A 190 11.23 -14.30 -11.69
C VAL A 190 12.57 -14.44 -10.98
N ARG A 191 13.10 -15.67 -10.94
CA ARG A 191 14.38 -16.00 -10.30
C ARG A 191 15.52 -15.17 -10.86
N ARG A 192 15.62 -15.04 -12.18
CA ARG A 192 16.66 -14.21 -12.84
C ARG A 192 16.65 -12.76 -12.39
N ILE A 193 15.47 -12.15 -12.24
CA ILE A 193 15.38 -10.76 -11.75
C ILE A 193 15.88 -10.67 -10.32
N VAL A 194 15.48 -11.62 -9.45
CA VAL A 194 15.92 -11.65 -8.06
C VAL A 194 17.44 -11.87 -7.97
N GLU A 195 17.99 -12.77 -8.76
CA GLU A 195 19.44 -13.03 -8.84
C GLU A 195 20.23 -11.84 -9.41
N GLN A 196 19.60 -10.93 -10.16
CA GLN A 196 20.21 -9.67 -10.59
C GLN A 196 20.16 -8.57 -9.52
N MET A 197 19.23 -8.66 -8.56
CA MET A 197 19.03 -7.64 -7.53
C MET A 197 19.89 -7.87 -6.28
N PHE A 198 20.22 -9.12 -5.96
CA PHE A 198 20.88 -9.50 -4.71
C PHE A 198 22.14 -10.31 -4.97
N THR A 199 23.13 -10.22 -4.07
CA THR A 199 24.34 -11.04 -4.14
C THR A 199 24.08 -12.49 -3.74
N ALA A 200 25.01 -13.40 -4.08
CA ALA A 200 24.90 -14.81 -3.70
C ALA A 200 24.82 -15.01 -2.17
N GLU A 201 25.58 -14.21 -1.41
CA GLU A 201 25.58 -14.24 0.06
C GLU A 201 24.23 -13.78 0.63
N GLN A 202 23.62 -12.75 0.04
CA GLN A 202 22.30 -12.27 0.44
C GLN A 202 21.23 -13.33 0.15
N LEU A 203 21.23 -13.90 -1.06
CA LEU A 203 20.28 -14.93 -1.45
C LEU A 203 20.34 -16.16 -0.54
N ALA A 204 21.53 -16.51 -0.04
CA ALA A 204 21.73 -17.65 0.86
C ALA A 204 21.09 -17.49 2.25
N VAL A 205 20.86 -16.25 2.71
CA VAL A 205 20.29 -15.96 4.04
C VAL A 205 18.82 -15.51 3.99
N MET A 206 18.29 -15.30 2.78
CA MET A 206 16.91 -14.90 2.53
C MET A 206 15.95 -16.09 2.42
N ARG A 207 14.67 -15.83 2.67
CA ARG A 207 13.57 -16.76 2.38
C ARG A 207 12.85 -16.29 1.12
N LEU A 208 12.98 -17.03 0.02
CA LEU A 208 12.49 -16.62 -1.28
C LEU A 208 11.23 -17.41 -1.66
N ASP A 209 10.14 -16.70 -1.98
CA ASP A 209 8.88 -17.27 -2.45
C ASP A 209 8.55 -16.74 -3.85
N TYR A 210 8.88 -17.53 -4.87
CA TYR A 210 8.56 -17.19 -6.27
C TYR A 210 7.15 -17.62 -6.70
N THR A 211 6.45 -18.34 -5.82
CA THR A 211 5.17 -18.98 -6.14
C THR A 211 3.97 -18.23 -5.55
N GLY A 212 4.21 -17.34 -4.58
CA GLY A 212 3.18 -16.51 -3.95
C GLY A 212 2.41 -17.21 -2.82
N GLY A 213 2.93 -18.32 -2.28
CA GLY A 213 2.21 -19.12 -1.29
C GLY A 213 3.00 -20.18 -0.53
N GLN A 214 4.34 -20.22 -0.65
CA GLN A 214 5.18 -21.16 0.13
C GLN A 214 5.34 -20.72 1.58
N PHE A 215 5.37 -19.40 1.81
CA PHE A 215 5.49 -18.85 3.16
C PHE A 215 4.19 -18.12 3.49
N ALA A 216 3.48 -18.59 4.50
CA ALA A 216 2.46 -17.80 5.16
C ALA A 216 3.18 -16.77 6.04
N LYS A 217 2.85 -15.49 5.87
CA LYS A 217 3.35 -14.47 6.79
C LYS A 217 2.94 -14.84 8.22
N PRO A 218 3.83 -14.75 9.23
CA PRO A 218 3.48 -15.04 10.60
C PRO A 218 2.22 -14.24 10.99
N PRO A 219 1.17 -14.91 11.49
CA PRO A 219 -0.03 -14.23 11.90
C PRO A 219 0.33 -13.26 13.03
N ARG A 220 -0.02 -11.97 12.87
CA ARG A 220 -0.17 -11.12 14.05
C ARG A 220 -1.31 -11.70 14.89
N PRO A 221 -1.28 -11.59 16.23
CA PRO A 221 -2.34 -12.15 17.06
C PRO A 221 -3.69 -11.60 16.58
N GLU A 222 -4.66 -12.50 16.44
CA GLU A 222 -6.05 -12.28 15.98
C GLU A 222 -6.28 -12.01 14.47
N GLN A 223 -6.62 -13.07 13.71
CA GLN A 223 -7.95 -13.24 13.06
C GLN A 223 -7.96 -14.42 12.05
N VAL A 224 -9.01 -15.25 12.12
CA VAL A 224 -9.25 -16.46 11.30
C VAL A 224 -10.21 -16.14 10.14
N ALA A 225 -9.88 -16.61 8.94
CA ALA A 225 -10.58 -16.37 7.67
C ALA A 225 -11.82 -17.26 7.44
N LYS A 226 -12.75 -16.80 6.58
CA LYS A 226 -13.73 -17.65 5.86
C LYS A 226 -13.98 -17.15 4.44
N GLN A 227 -13.83 -18.06 3.46
CA GLN A 227 -14.03 -17.84 2.03
C GLN A 227 -15.49 -18.11 1.59
N GLY A 228 -15.99 -17.35 0.61
CA GLY A 228 -17.25 -17.60 -0.11
C GLY A 228 -17.27 -16.92 -1.50
N PRO A 229 -18.11 -17.37 -2.47
CA PRO A 229 -17.88 -17.13 -3.89
C PRO A 229 -18.39 -15.78 -4.43
N SER A 230 -17.71 -15.32 -5.50
CA SER A 230 -18.10 -14.36 -6.56
C SER A 230 -17.75 -12.86 -6.40
N GLY A 231 -16.58 -12.47 -6.92
CA GLY A 231 -16.43 -11.36 -7.87
C GLY A 231 -16.25 -9.92 -7.36
N CYS A 232 -16.03 -9.66 -6.08
CA CYS A 232 -15.50 -8.36 -5.62
C CYS A 232 -14.42 -8.60 -4.57
N PHE A 233 -13.32 -9.23 -4.98
CA PHE A 233 -12.28 -9.80 -4.11
C PHE A 233 -11.81 -8.83 -3.02
N ILE A 234 -11.38 -7.62 -3.38
CA ILE A 234 -10.91 -6.63 -2.40
C ILE A 234 -12.03 -6.22 -1.42
N ALA A 235 -13.25 -6.04 -1.90
CA ALA A 235 -14.37 -5.65 -1.04
C ALA A 235 -14.81 -6.79 -0.12
N THR A 236 -14.79 -8.03 -0.62
CA THR A 236 -15.07 -9.24 0.14
C THR A 236 -14.02 -9.48 1.22
N ALA A 237 -12.74 -9.31 0.91
CA ALA A 237 -11.63 -9.44 1.84
C ALA A 237 -11.71 -8.48 3.02
N VAL A 238 -12.25 -7.28 2.81
CA VAL A 238 -12.26 -6.24 3.84
C VAL A 238 -13.59 -6.06 4.57
N CYS A 239 -14.70 -6.27 3.87
CA CYS A 239 -16.04 -6.12 4.46
C CYS A 239 -16.68 -7.44 4.86
N GLY A 240 -16.23 -8.56 4.30
CA GLY A 240 -16.92 -9.85 4.34
C GLY A 240 -17.85 -10.04 3.15
N PRO A 241 -18.12 -11.30 2.73
CA PRO A 241 -18.86 -11.62 1.51
C PRO A 241 -20.32 -11.14 1.50
N ASP A 242 -20.93 -11.00 2.68
CA ASP A 242 -22.34 -10.64 2.85
C ASP A 242 -22.56 -9.15 3.19
N ALA A 243 -21.48 -8.36 3.19
CA ALA A 243 -21.59 -6.95 3.55
C ALA A 243 -22.38 -6.14 2.49
N PRO A 244 -23.20 -5.16 2.92
CA PRO A 244 -24.02 -4.35 2.01
C PRO A 244 -23.17 -3.59 0.98
N GLU A 245 -21.95 -3.17 1.33
CA GLU A 245 -20.99 -2.56 0.42
C GLU A 245 -20.63 -3.49 -0.75
N VAL A 246 -20.40 -4.77 -0.45
CA VAL A 246 -20.04 -5.78 -1.45
C VAL A 246 -21.21 -6.05 -2.38
N GLY A 247 -22.43 -6.15 -1.83
CA GLY A 247 -23.65 -6.29 -2.64
C GLY A 247 -23.87 -5.11 -3.60
N VAL A 248 -23.62 -3.88 -3.14
CA VAL A 248 -23.72 -2.68 -3.97
C VAL A 248 -22.72 -2.70 -5.12
N LEU A 249 -21.45 -3.02 -4.84
CA LEU A 249 -20.40 -3.04 -5.84
C LEU A 249 -20.56 -4.19 -6.85
N ARG A 250 -20.99 -5.38 -6.39
CA ARG A 250 -21.35 -6.52 -7.27
C ARG A 250 -22.47 -6.14 -8.24
N ASN A 251 -23.53 -5.52 -7.74
CA ASN A 251 -24.66 -5.09 -8.59
C ASN A 251 -24.24 -4.04 -9.64
N TYR A 252 -23.41 -3.07 -9.25
CA TYR A 252 -22.89 -2.07 -10.19
C TYR A 252 -21.99 -2.70 -11.25
N ARG A 253 -21.13 -3.65 -10.87
CA ARG A 253 -20.34 -4.45 -11.80
C ARG A 253 -21.22 -5.14 -12.83
N ASP A 254 -22.19 -5.93 -12.38
CA ASP A 254 -23.00 -6.79 -13.26
C ASP A 254 -23.93 -6.00 -14.16
N GLN A 255 -24.50 -4.92 -13.64
CA GLN A 255 -25.59 -4.23 -14.33
C GLN A 255 -25.16 -2.96 -15.06
N ILE A 256 -24.01 -2.39 -14.73
CA ILE A 256 -23.48 -1.18 -15.37
C ILE A 256 -22.17 -1.49 -16.10
N LEU A 257 -21.14 -1.95 -15.38
CA LEU A 257 -19.81 -2.13 -15.99
C LEU A 257 -19.82 -3.21 -17.08
N MET A 258 -20.50 -4.34 -16.86
CA MET A 258 -20.56 -5.43 -17.85
C MET A 258 -21.35 -5.08 -19.12
N ARG A 259 -22.16 -4.01 -19.10
CA ARG A 259 -22.93 -3.55 -20.28
C ARG A 259 -22.10 -2.77 -21.30
N SER A 260 -20.89 -2.34 -20.95
CA SER A 260 -20.00 -1.60 -21.85
C SER A 260 -18.72 -2.39 -22.16
N PRO A 261 -18.14 -2.26 -23.37
CA PRO A 261 -16.85 -2.87 -23.69
C PRO A 261 -15.72 -2.40 -22.75
N LEU A 262 -15.67 -1.10 -22.43
CA LEU A 262 -14.71 -0.52 -21.49
C LEU A 262 -14.85 -1.08 -20.07
N GLY A 263 -16.09 -1.19 -19.57
CA GLY A 263 -16.34 -1.76 -18.24
C GLY A 263 -16.00 -3.26 -18.18
N ARG A 264 -16.22 -4.03 -19.26
CA ARG A 264 -15.75 -5.43 -19.35
C ARG A 264 -14.22 -5.53 -19.28
N THR A 265 -13.48 -4.64 -19.94
CA THR A 265 -12.01 -4.60 -19.85
C THR A 265 -11.54 -4.23 -18.44
N PHE A 266 -12.17 -3.23 -17.81
CA PHE A 266 -11.88 -2.87 -16.42
C PHE A 266 -12.13 -4.03 -15.45
N VAL A 267 -13.27 -4.74 -15.57
CA VAL A 267 -13.59 -5.88 -14.70
C VAL A 267 -12.62 -7.02 -14.90
N ARG A 268 -12.19 -7.32 -16.14
CA ARG A 268 -11.15 -8.32 -16.41
C ARG A 268 -9.82 -7.94 -15.77
N PHE A 269 -9.42 -6.67 -15.88
CA PHE A 269 -8.21 -6.18 -15.24
C PHE A 269 -8.32 -6.30 -13.71
N TYR A 270 -9.42 -5.83 -13.13
CA TYR A 270 -9.71 -5.95 -11.70
C TYR A 270 -9.68 -7.42 -11.22
N TYR A 271 -10.32 -8.36 -11.90
CA TYR A 271 -10.27 -9.80 -11.53
C TYR A 271 -8.91 -10.43 -11.68
N ARG A 272 -8.06 -9.86 -12.53
CA ARG A 272 -6.69 -10.33 -12.71
C ARG A 272 -5.79 -9.89 -11.55
N ILE A 273 -6.01 -8.68 -11.01
CA ILE A 273 -5.13 -8.11 -9.97
C ILE A 273 -5.69 -8.20 -8.54
N SER A 274 -7.01 -8.32 -8.37
CA SER A 274 -7.66 -8.18 -7.06
C SER A 274 -7.64 -9.42 -6.16
N PRO A 275 -7.62 -10.69 -6.65
CA PRO A 275 -7.51 -11.86 -5.76
C PRO A 275 -6.28 -11.88 -4.85
N PRO A 276 -5.04 -11.59 -5.30
CA PRO A 276 -3.89 -11.56 -4.41
C PRO A 276 -3.91 -10.35 -3.47
N ILE A 277 -4.45 -9.21 -3.92
CA ILE A 277 -4.69 -8.05 -3.05
C ILE A 277 -5.68 -8.41 -1.95
N ALA A 278 -6.75 -9.12 -2.29
CA ALA A 278 -7.77 -9.57 -1.35
C ALA A 278 -7.22 -10.57 -0.33
N ALA A 279 -6.56 -11.64 -0.79
CA ALA A 279 -5.89 -12.60 0.09
C ALA A 279 -4.91 -11.89 1.03
N ARG A 280 -4.18 -10.89 0.52
CA ARG A 280 -3.24 -10.13 1.32
C ARG A 280 -3.90 -9.18 2.32
N LEU A 281 -5.03 -8.57 1.96
CA LEU A 281 -5.83 -7.75 2.88
C LEU A 281 -6.42 -8.60 3.99
N GLU A 282 -6.91 -9.81 3.69
CA GLU A 282 -7.37 -10.78 4.70
C GLU A 282 -6.26 -11.12 5.72
N MET A 283 -5.00 -11.13 5.27
CA MET A 283 -3.82 -11.37 6.12
C MET A 283 -3.27 -10.11 6.82
N CYS A 284 -3.79 -8.92 6.50
CA CYS A 284 -3.35 -7.64 7.05
C CYS A 284 -4.54 -6.90 7.69
N PRO A 285 -4.89 -7.15 8.97
CA PRO A 285 -6.10 -6.64 9.61
C PRO A 285 -6.27 -5.12 9.53
N MET A 286 -5.17 -4.36 9.70
CA MET A 286 -5.19 -2.90 9.58
C MET A 286 -5.28 -2.43 8.13
N GLY A 287 -4.58 -3.09 7.19
CA GLY A 287 -4.69 -2.80 5.76
C GLY A 287 -6.09 -3.06 5.24
N SER A 288 -6.72 -4.16 5.69
CA SER A 288 -8.12 -4.48 5.46
C SER A 288 -9.05 -3.40 6.02
N ARG A 289 -8.87 -3.02 7.29
CA ARG A 289 -9.65 -1.95 7.92
C ARG A 289 -9.52 -0.61 7.18
N LEU A 290 -8.31 -0.28 6.70
CA LEU A 290 -8.05 0.92 5.91
C LEU A 290 -8.71 0.84 4.54
N VAL A 291 -8.53 -0.23 3.78
CA VAL A 291 -9.15 -0.39 2.46
C VAL A 291 -10.68 -0.40 2.56
N LYS A 292 -11.23 -0.98 3.64
CA LYS A 292 -12.66 -0.91 3.96
C LYS A 292 -13.15 0.54 4.06
N VAL A 293 -12.51 1.33 4.93
CA VAL A 293 -12.94 2.70 5.25
C VAL A 293 -12.61 3.67 4.11
N LEU A 294 -11.51 3.46 3.39
CA LEU A 294 -10.95 4.45 2.46
C LEU A 294 -11.25 4.21 0.99
N LEU A 295 -11.51 2.95 0.61
CA LEU A 295 -11.77 2.59 -0.78
C LEU A 295 -13.17 2.01 -0.93
N VAL A 296 -13.47 0.95 -0.18
CA VAL A 296 -14.67 0.15 -0.42
C VAL A 296 -15.94 0.86 0.05
N GLY A 297 -15.96 1.39 1.27
CA GLY A 297 -17.07 2.19 1.80
C GLY A 297 -17.38 3.42 0.93
N PRO A 298 -16.36 4.25 0.61
CA PRO A 298 -16.46 5.37 -0.30
C PRO A 298 -17.06 5.04 -1.67
N LEU A 299 -16.47 4.06 -2.36
CA LEU A 299 -16.94 3.64 -3.68
C LEU A 299 -18.38 3.11 -3.62
N ALA A 300 -18.72 2.32 -2.60
CA ALA A 300 -20.07 1.81 -2.43
C ALA A 300 -21.09 2.95 -2.21
N ALA A 301 -20.74 3.98 -1.45
CA ALA A 301 -21.61 5.13 -1.23
C ALA A 301 -21.80 5.98 -2.51
N CYS A 302 -20.72 6.23 -3.26
CA CYS A 302 -20.79 6.91 -4.55
C CYS A 302 -21.71 6.16 -5.53
N VAL A 303 -21.56 4.83 -5.61
CA VAL A 303 -22.41 3.98 -6.44
C VAL A 303 -23.88 4.06 -5.99
N ARG A 304 -24.16 4.06 -4.67
CA ARG A 304 -25.54 4.22 -4.14
C ARG A 304 -26.19 5.54 -4.54
N ARG A 305 -25.41 6.61 -4.69
CA ARG A 305 -25.90 7.94 -5.11
C ARG A 305 -26.16 8.08 -6.61
N THR A 306 -25.76 7.10 -7.42
CA THR A 306 -26.06 7.14 -8.86
C THR A 306 -27.56 7.01 -9.12
N ARG A 307 -28.07 7.73 -10.13
CA ARG A 307 -29.51 7.72 -10.50
C ARG A 307 -30.09 6.32 -10.70
N TRP A 308 -29.26 5.37 -11.12
CA TRP A 308 -29.61 3.97 -11.30
C TRP A 308 -29.99 3.24 -10.00
N PHE A 309 -29.31 3.52 -8.89
CA PHE A 309 -29.64 2.92 -7.59
C PHE A 309 -30.94 3.49 -7.00
N HIS A 310 -31.19 4.78 -7.23
CA HIS A 310 -32.43 5.45 -6.81
C HIS A 310 -33.66 4.97 -7.58
N SER A 311 -33.55 4.76 -8.90
CA SER A 311 -34.67 4.26 -9.72
C SER A 311 -35.09 2.83 -9.36
N ARG A 312 -34.15 1.96 -8.95
CA ARG A 312 -34.47 0.60 -8.47
C ARG A 312 -35.05 0.55 -7.06
N ARG A 313 -34.61 1.42 -6.14
CA ARG A 313 -35.20 1.49 -4.79
C ARG A 313 -36.68 1.91 -4.83
N ALA A 314 -37.08 2.66 -5.85
CA ALA A 314 -38.48 3.01 -6.11
C ALA A 314 -39.28 1.83 -6.70
N GLN A 315 -38.68 0.99 -7.56
CA GLN A 315 -39.34 -0.18 -8.17
C GLN A 315 -39.49 -1.39 -7.22
N ASN A 316 -38.66 -1.51 -6.19
CA ASN A 316 -38.75 -2.60 -5.19
C ASN A 316 -39.64 -2.25 -3.98
N LYS A 317 -40.21 -1.03 -3.94
CA LYS A 317 -41.14 -0.57 -2.89
C LYS A 317 -42.61 -0.51 -3.36
N SER A 318 -42.87 -0.93 -4.59
CA SER A 318 -44.20 -1.14 -5.20
C SER A 318 -44.47 -2.63 -5.30
#